data_AF-C3N937-F1
#
_entry.id   AF-C3N937-F1
#
_cell.length_a   1.000
_cell.length_b   1.000
_cell.length_c   1.000
_cell.angle_alpha   90.00
_cell.angle_beta   90.00
_cell.angle_gamma   90.00
#
_symmetry.space_group_name_H-M   'P 1'
#
loop_
_entity.id
_entity.type
_entity.pdbx_description
1 polymer ?
#
loop_
_entity_poly.entity_id
_entity_poly.type
_entity_poly.pdbx_seq_one_letter_code
_entity_poly.pdbx_strand_id
1 'polypeptide(L)' 'MNITIDLDSYTCSNDPLEAIEYLLHNNVIFKINLKNPYFETIKGKYNIDIIKEEGDIIYFIVRSDG' A
#
# COMPACT_ATOMS: atom_id res chain seq x y z
N MET A 1 6.96 -10.18 12.76
CA MET A 1 6.52 -8.77 12.92
C MET A 1 5.95 -8.36 11.59
N ASN A 2 4.67 -8.01 11.52
CA ASN A 2 4.09 -7.45 10.29
C ASN A 2 4.37 -5.96 10.32
N ILE A 3 5.18 -5.49 9.37
CA ILE A 3 5.51 -4.07 9.24
C ILE A 3 4.31 -3.42 8.54
N THR A 4 3.75 -2.38 9.15
CA THR A 4 2.70 -1.58 8.51
C THR A 4 3.32 -0.29 7.99
N ILE A 5 3.17 -0.03 6.70
CA ILE A 5 3.70 1.15 6.03
C ILE A 5 2.53 2.07 5.69
N ASP A 6 2.60 3.30 6.20
CA ASP A 6 1.64 4.35 5.90
C ASP A 6 2.10 5.11 4.64
N LEU A 7 1.33 4.97 3.55
CA LEU A 7 1.61 5.57 2.24
C LEU A 7 1.11 7.02 2.13
N ASP A 8 0.33 7.51 3.10
CA ASP A 8 -0.04 8.92 3.22
C ASP A 8 1.03 9.72 3.96
N SER A 9 1.81 9.05 4.82
CA SER A 9 2.91 9.64 5.56
C SER A 9 4.16 9.74 4.69
N TYR A 10 4.67 10.96 4.52
CA TYR A 10 5.91 11.32 3.80
C TYR A 10 7.20 10.67 4.34
N THR A 11 7.10 9.73 5.27
CA THR A 11 8.22 9.10 5.99
C THR A 11 8.91 8.00 5.19
N CYS A 12 8.34 7.49 4.09
CA CYS A 12 8.92 6.42 3.28
C CYS A 12 8.96 6.82 1.80
N SER A 13 10.00 7.55 1.40
CA SER A 13 10.22 8.09 0.05
C SER A 13 9.12 9.07 -0.40
N ASN A 14 9.48 10.01 -1.27
CA ASN A 14 8.51 10.97 -1.81
C ASN A 14 7.48 10.31 -2.76
N ASP A 15 7.60 9.00 -3.03
CA ASP A 15 6.75 8.27 -3.96
C ASP A 15 6.24 6.95 -3.35
N PRO A 16 4.93 6.82 -3.07
CA PRO A 16 4.36 5.62 -2.47
C PRO A 16 4.43 4.40 -3.40
N LEU A 17 4.59 4.58 -4.72
CA LEU A 17 4.78 3.46 -5.64
C LEU A 17 6.17 2.85 -5.47
N GLU A 18 7.21 3.67 -5.30
CA GLU A 18 8.58 3.21 -5.04
C GLU A 18 8.64 2.42 -3.72
N ALA A 19 7.96 2.91 -2.68
CA ALA A 19 7.87 2.21 -1.40
C ALA A 19 7.21 0.83 -1.54
N ILE A 20 6.15 0.73 -2.33
CA ILE A 20 5.53 -0.57 -2.65
C ILE A 20 6.52 -1.46 -3.40
N GLU A 21 7.19 -0.96 -4.46
CA GLU A 21 8.12 -1.77 -5.26
C GLU A 21 9.32 -2.27 -4.45
N TYR A 22 9.81 -1.47 -3.52
CA TYR A 22 10.89 -1.87 -2.63
C TYR A 22 10.46 -2.96 -1.63
N LEU A 23 9.19 -2.94 -1.20
CA LEU A 23 8.69 -3.76 -0.11
C LEU A 23 7.77 -4.92 -0.55
N LEU A 24 7.46 -5.06 -1.84
CA LEU A 24 6.49 -6.03 -2.37
C LEU A 24 6.88 -7.51 -2.13
N HIS A 25 8.16 -7.81 -1.89
CA HIS A 25 8.65 -9.15 -1.56
C HIS A 25 8.67 -9.44 -0.05
N ASN A 26 8.32 -8.46 0.78
CA ASN A 26 8.25 -8.60 2.23
C ASN A 26 6.79 -8.78 2.66
N ASN A 27 6.59 -9.43 3.81
CA ASN A 27 5.25 -9.59 4.39
C ASN A 27 4.81 -8.28 5.08
N VAL A 28 4.58 -7.25 4.26
CA VAL A 28 4.30 -5.87 4.63
C VAL A 28 2.85 -5.54 4.35
N ILE A 29 2.22 -4.88 5.31
CA ILE A 29 0.87 -4.34 5.19
C ILE A 29 1.01 -2.88 4.79
N PHE A 30 0.43 -2.50 3.68
CA PHE A 30 0.33 -1.10 3.26
C PHE A 30 -0.96 -0.51 3.77
N LYS A 31 -0.88 0.73 4.22
CA LYS A 31 -2.01 1.54 4.67
C LYS A 31 -2.09 2.77 3.78
N ILE A 32 -3.26 3.03 3.21
CA ILE A 32 -3.50 4.22 2.37
C ILE A 32 -4.91 4.74 2.57
N ASN A 33 -5.09 6.05 2.45
CA ASN A 33 -6.37 6.71 2.37
C ASN A 33 -6.98 6.57 0.96
N LEU A 34 -8.27 6.25 0.88
CA LEU A 34 -9.03 6.18 -0.37
C LEU A 34 -9.05 7.51 -1.13
N LYS A 35 -8.89 8.64 -0.42
CA LYS A 35 -8.78 9.99 -1.00
C LYS A 35 -7.38 10.31 -1.52
N ASN A 36 -6.41 9.43 -1.29
CA ASN A 36 -5.06 9.60 -1.78
C ASN A 36 -5.05 9.39 -3.32
N PRO A 37 -4.51 10.33 -4.11
CA PRO A 37 -4.50 10.24 -5.57
C PRO A 37 -3.71 9.02 -6.09
N TYR A 38 -2.80 8.46 -5.30
CA TYR A 38 -2.05 7.26 -5.67
C TYR A 38 -2.89 5.98 -5.54
N PHE A 39 -4.02 6.00 -4.83
CA PHE A 39 -4.81 4.79 -4.60
C PHE A 39 -5.32 4.17 -5.90
N GLU A 40 -5.85 4.97 -6.83
CA GLU A 40 -6.31 4.49 -8.13
C GLU A 40 -5.17 3.89 -8.96
N THR A 41 -3.99 4.53 -8.92
CA THR A 41 -2.78 4.04 -9.59
C THR A 41 -2.31 2.72 -9.01
N ILE A 42 -2.29 2.58 -7.67
CA ILE A 42 -1.90 1.35 -6.97
C ILE A 42 -2.84 0.22 -7.34
N LYS A 43 -4.16 0.47 -7.31
CA LYS A 43 -5.18 -0.51 -7.65
C LYS A 43 -5.12 -0.96 -9.11
N GLY A 44 -4.69 -0.08 -10.02
CA GLY A 44 -4.50 -0.40 -11.44
C GLY A 44 -3.18 -1.11 -11.75
N LYS A 45 -2.10 -0.81 -11.01
CA LYS A 45 -0.75 -1.35 -11.24
C LYS A 45 -0.51 -2.67 -10.53
N TYR A 46 -1.09 -2.87 -9.34
CA TYR A 46 -0.81 -4.02 -8.50
C TYR A 46 -2.07 -4.84 -8.19
N ASN A 47 -1.88 -6.16 -8.05
CA ASN A 47 -2.92 -7.02 -7.48
C ASN A 47 -2.89 -6.89 -5.95
N ILE A 48 -3.86 -6.18 -5.38
CA ILE A 48 -3.93 -5.91 -3.95
C ILE A 48 -5.05 -6.71 -3.27
N ASP A 49 -4.76 -7.18 -2.07
CA ASP A 49 -5.77 -7.76 -1.18
C ASP A 49 -6.00 -6.85 0.01
N ILE A 50 -7.22 -6.34 0.11
CA ILE A 50 -7.64 -5.52 1.23
C ILE A 50 -7.91 -6.44 2.42
N ILE A 51 -7.15 -6.24 3.50
CA ILE A 51 -7.25 -7.03 4.72
C ILE A 51 -8.09 -6.33 5.80
N LYS A 52 -8.23 -5.01 5.73
CA LYS A 52 -8.99 -4.20 6.70
C LYS A 52 -9.39 -2.85 6.09
N GLU A 53 -10.57 -2.36 6.45
CA GLU A 53 -11.05 -1.02 6.11
C GLU A 53 -11.46 -0.28 7.39
N GLU A 54 -11.02 0.98 7.52
CA GLU A 54 -11.32 1.88 8.64
C GLU A 54 -11.73 3.25 8.10
N GLY A 55 -13.01 3.38 7.75
CA GLY A 55 -13.55 4.61 7.15
C GLY A 55 -12.92 4.86 5.78
N ASP A 56 -12.22 5.98 5.62
CA ASP A 56 -11.51 6.32 4.38
C ASP A 56 -10.12 5.66 4.28
N ILE A 57 -9.71 4.83 5.23
CA ILE A 57 -8.38 4.21 5.24
C ILE A 57 -8.53 2.72 4.96
N ILE A 58 -7.72 2.19 4.05
CA ILE A 58 -7.62 0.76 3.81
C ILE A 58 -6.24 0.24 4.18
N TYR A 59 -6.20 -1.02 4.58
CA TYR A 59 -4.99 -1.79 4.77
C TYR A 59 -5.01 -2.92 3.76
N PHE A 60 -3.93 -3.06 3.01
CA PHE A 60 -3.84 -4.05 1.95
C PHE A 60 -2.44 -4.67 1.90
N ILE A 61 -2.37 -5.86 1.33
CA ILE A 61 -1.12 -6.50 0.94
C ILE A 61 -1.06 -6.55 -0.58
N VAL A 62 0.15 -6.54 -1.15
CA VAL A 62 0.35 -6.76 -2.58
C VAL A 62 0.63 -8.25 -2.79
N ARG A 63 -0.14 -8.90 -3.67
CA ARG A 63 0.15 -10.27 -4.07
C ARG A 63 1.23 -10.25 -5.14
N SER A 64 2.35 -10.91 -4.87
CA SER A 64 3.44 -11.11 -5.84
C SER A 64 3.15 -12.24 -6.86
N ASP A 65 1.92 -12.79 -6.88
CA ASP A 65 1.52 -13.80 -7.86
C ASP A 65 1.41 -13.13 -9.24
N GLY A 66 2.52 -13.18 -9.98
CA GLY A 66 2.65 -12.93 -11.41
C GLY A 66 3.20 -14.17 -12.10
#